data_AF-A0A3R7ARA6-F1
#
_entry.id   AF-A0A3R7ARA6-F1
#
_cell.length_a   1.000
_cell.length_b   1.000
_cell.length_c   1.000
_cell.angle_alpha   90.00
_cell.angle_beta   90.00
_cell.angle_gamma   90.00
#
_symmetry.space_group_name_H-M   'P 1'
#
loop_
_entity.id
_entity.type
_entity.pdbx_description
1 polymer ?
#
loop_
_entity_poly.entity_id
_entity_poly.type
_entity_poly.pdbx_seq_one_letter_code
_entity_poly.pdbx_strand_id
1 'polypeptide(L)'
;MKLSKAEKIVISVVIAGLIVLAAFSHGCIEKEGEMLVPEAPEEKPREEMLISVGYGWSDNNDEMKAVEEADSSVRTQLGGKSPDIAILFSTAGYDSNKVLSEVRRLLPDVQIYGGTSCLAVQTKEGFHVGEKGSLDLLAVTTENITFGVGGASIDDFPTARE
;
A
#
# COMPACT_ATOMS: atom_id res chain seq x y z
N MET A 1 35.92 -51.40 -27.67
CA MET A 1 35.45 -51.16 -29.06
C MET A 1 36.09 -49.88 -29.59
N LYS A 2 36.81 -49.95 -30.72
CA LYS A 2 37.37 -48.74 -31.36
C LYS A 2 36.24 -48.06 -32.14
N LEU A 3 35.82 -46.87 -31.71
CA LEU A 3 34.84 -46.08 -32.45
C LEU A 3 35.37 -45.76 -33.86
N SER A 4 34.52 -45.92 -34.85
CA SER A 4 34.81 -45.62 -36.25
C SER A 4 35.02 -44.11 -36.44
N LYS A 5 35.68 -43.74 -37.53
CA LYS A 5 35.99 -42.33 -37.85
C LYS A 5 34.71 -41.48 -37.96
N ALA A 6 33.61 -42.06 -38.41
CA ALA A 6 32.30 -41.39 -38.54
C ALA A 6 31.67 -41.10 -37.17
N GLU A 7 31.71 -42.05 -36.22
CA GLU A 7 31.15 -41.87 -34.88
C GLU A 7 31.89 -40.77 -34.09
N LYS A 8 33.21 -40.66 -34.27
CA LYS A 8 34.02 -39.58 -33.67
C LYS A 8 33.63 -38.20 -34.19
N ILE A 9 33.31 -38.08 -35.48
CA ILE A 9 32.87 -36.82 -36.10
C ILE A 9 31.50 -36.41 -35.54
N VAL A 10 30.55 -37.35 -35.46
CA VAL A 10 29.22 -37.07 -34.91
C VAL A 10 29.31 -36.62 -33.45
N ILE A 11 30.09 -37.32 -32.62
CA ILE A 11 30.30 -36.93 -31.22
C ILE A 11 30.95 -35.54 -31.12
N SER A 12 31.93 -35.23 -31.98
CA SER A 12 32.58 -33.93 -31.99
C SER A 12 31.63 -32.78 -32.34
N VAL A 13 30.69 -33.00 -33.28
CA VAL A 13 29.68 -32.00 -33.65
C VAL A 13 28.66 -31.80 -32.54
N VAL A 14 28.23 -32.87 -31.87
CA VAL A 14 27.30 -32.80 -30.73
C VAL A 14 27.93 -32.04 -29.56
N ILE A 15 29.20 -32.32 -29.23
CA ILE A 15 29.93 -31.62 -28.17
C ILE A 15 30.07 -30.14 -28.51
N ALA A 16 30.45 -29.80 -29.75
CA ALA A 16 30.54 -28.41 -30.18
C ALA A 16 29.19 -27.68 -30.08
N GLY A 17 28.09 -28.33 -30.48
CA GLY A 17 26.74 -27.77 -30.35
C GLY A 17 26.33 -27.54 -28.89
N LEU A 18 26.65 -28.46 -27.99
CA LEU A 18 26.38 -28.31 -26.56
C LEU A 18 27.20 -27.16 -25.92
N ILE A 19 28.45 -26.97 -26.35
CA ILE A 19 29.29 -25.85 -25.89
C ILE A 19 28.70 -24.52 -26.35
N VAL A 20 28.23 -24.43 -27.59
CA VAL A 20 27.59 -23.22 -28.13
C VAL A 20 26.29 -22.92 -27.36
N LEU A 21 25.44 -23.92 -27.12
CA LEU A 21 24.23 -23.77 -26.31
C LEU A 21 24.51 -23.32 -24.88
N ALA A 22 25.56 -23.86 -24.25
CA ALA A 22 25.98 -23.45 -22.92
C ALA A 22 26.53 -22.00 -22.92
N ALA A 23 27.24 -21.59 -23.97
CA ALA A 23 27.72 -20.22 -24.11
C ALA A 23 26.57 -19.22 -24.32
N PHE A 24 25.53 -19.59 -25.08
CA PHE A 24 24.33 -18.77 -25.25
C PHE A 24 23.50 -18.68 -23.96
N SER A 25 23.42 -19.76 -23.15
CA SER A 25 22.73 -19.70 -21.86
C SER A 25 23.48 -18.87 -20.81
N HIS A 26 24.81 -18.81 -20.87
CA HIS A 26 25.61 -17.94 -19.99
C HIS A 26 25.72 -16.49 -20.50
N GLY A 27 25.59 -16.26 -21.81
CA GLY A 27 25.69 -14.93 -22.42
C GLY A 27 24.45 -14.04 -22.29
N CYS A 28 23.31 -14.61 -21.90
CA CYS A 28 22.03 -13.87 -21.71
C CYS A 28 21.72 -13.54 -20.24
N ILE A 29 22.68 -13.68 -19.33
CA ILE A 29 22.54 -13.13 -17.98
C ILE A 29 23.17 -11.74 -18.02
N GLU A 30 22.35 -10.73 -18.36
CA GLU A 30 22.65 -9.37 -17.91
C GLU A 30 22.81 -9.47 -16.39
N LYS A 31 24.02 -9.18 -15.90
CA LYS A 31 24.21 -8.94 -14.48
C LYS A 31 23.31 -7.76 -14.15
N GLU A 32 22.19 -8.01 -13.48
CA GLU A 32 21.48 -6.99 -12.74
C GLU A 32 22.54 -6.28 -11.90
N GLY A 33 22.86 -5.03 -12.28
CA GLY A 33 23.77 -4.23 -11.49
C GLY A 33 23.22 -4.19 -10.08
N GLU A 34 24.03 -4.53 -9.09
CA GLU A 34 23.70 -4.30 -7.70
C GLU A 34 23.29 -2.83 -7.57
N MET A 35 21.99 -2.59 -7.41
CA MET A 35 21.52 -1.30 -6.94
C MET A 35 22.16 -1.12 -5.58
N LEU A 36 23.09 -0.17 -5.50
CA LEU A 36 23.54 0.37 -4.23
C LEU A 36 22.32 1.05 -3.59
N VAL A 37 21.51 0.27 -2.86
CA VAL A 37 20.54 0.81 -1.92
C VAL A 37 21.38 1.49 -0.86
N PRO A 38 21.31 2.83 -0.73
CA PRO A 38 22.01 3.50 0.36
C PRO A 38 21.53 2.83 1.66
N GLU A 39 22.45 2.35 2.49
CA GLU A 39 22.09 1.89 3.83
C GLU A 39 21.31 3.04 4.48
N ALA A 40 20.04 2.76 4.78
CA ALA A 40 19.20 3.71 5.49
C ALA A 40 19.96 4.10 6.77
N PRO A 41 20.06 5.40 7.09
CA PRO A 41 20.73 5.83 8.32
C PRO A 41 20.19 5.00 9.48
N GLU A 42 21.05 4.46 10.34
CA GLU A 42 20.62 3.77 11.56
C GLU A 42 19.60 4.68 12.26
N GLU A 43 18.34 4.22 12.32
CA GLU A 43 17.30 4.95 13.02
C GLU A 43 17.73 5.01 14.49
N LYS A 44 18.08 6.22 14.94
CA LYS A 44 18.29 6.48 16.36
C LYS A 44 17.07 5.94 17.12
N PRO A 45 17.25 5.38 18.33
CA PRO A 45 16.11 4.98 19.16
C PRO A 45 15.15 6.15 19.22
N ARG A 46 13.97 5.96 18.63
CA ARG A 46 12.91 6.97 18.67
C ARG A 46 12.60 7.16 20.15
N GLU A 47 12.78 8.38 20.66
CA GLU A 47 12.15 8.77 21.93
C GLU A 47 10.68 8.30 21.89
N GLU A 48 10.16 7.83 23.02
CA GLU A 48 8.81 7.27 23.15
C GLU A 48 7.84 8.02 22.23
N MET A 49 7.38 7.36 21.16
CA MET A 49 6.60 8.04 20.14
C MET A 49 5.25 8.45 20.75
N LEU A 50 5.15 9.73 21.09
CA LEU A 50 3.92 10.40 21.56
C LEU A 50 2.85 10.51 20.45
N ILE A 51 3.09 9.87 19.30
CA ILE A 51 2.20 9.79 18.15
C ILE A 51 2.16 8.31 17.73
N SER A 52 0.97 7.72 17.77
CA SER A 52 0.69 6.38 17.24
C SER A 52 -0.12 6.52 15.96
N VAL A 53 0.24 5.77 14.93
CA VAL A 53 -0.44 5.77 13.64
C VAL A 53 -0.86 4.34 13.31
N GLY A 54 -2.12 4.17 12.93
CA GLY A 54 -2.66 2.90 12.45
C GLY A 54 -3.34 3.12 11.10
N TYR A 55 -3.37 2.08 10.27
CA TYR A 55 -4.14 2.09 9.03
C TYR A 55 -4.88 0.76 8.84
N GLY A 56 -5.96 0.79 8.09
CA GLY A 56 -6.75 -0.38 7.73
C GLY A 56 -7.38 -0.18 6.35
N TRP A 57 -7.86 -1.27 5.78
CA TRP A 57 -8.58 -1.25 4.51
C TRP A 57 -9.52 -2.43 4.44
N SER A 58 -10.46 -2.39 3.51
CA SER A 58 -11.31 -3.52 3.16
C SER A 58 -11.90 -3.37 1.77
N ASP A 59 -12.09 -4.50 1.10
CA ASP A 59 -12.79 -4.67 -0.17
C ASP A 59 -14.08 -5.49 -0.03
N ASN A 60 -14.61 -5.60 1.20
CA ASN A 60 -15.81 -6.37 1.50
C ASN A 60 -17.06 -5.79 0.82
N ASN A 61 -17.81 -6.63 0.09
CA ASN A 61 -19.02 -6.23 -0.61
C ASN A 61 -20.14 -5.66 0.30
N ASP A 62 -20.07 -5.85 1.62
CA ASP A 62 -20.90 -5.18 2.63
C ASP A 62 -20.16 -3.96 3.21
N GLU A 63 -20.69 -2.76 2.97
CA GLU A 63 -20.05 -1.50 3.38
C GLU A 63 -19.86 -1.39 4.89
N MET A 64 -20.78 -1.96 5.68
CA MET A 64 -20.72 -1.88 7.14
C MET A 64 -19.56 -2.75 7.64
N LYS A 65 -19.47 -3.97 7.12
CA LYS A 65 -18.36 -4.89 7.43
C LYS A 65 -17.02 -4.35 6.96
N ALA A 66 -16.98 -3.70 5.80
CA ALA A 66 -15.77 -3.09 5.29
C ALA A 66 -15.21 -2.04 6.26
N VAL A 67 -16.10 -1.23 6.85
CA VAL A 67 -15.74 -0.26 7.88
C VAL A 67 -15.26 -0.96 9.17
N GLU A 68 -15.96 -2.00 9.63
CA GLU A 68 -15.57 -2.77 10.83
C GLU A 68 -14.18 -3.41 10.68
N GLU A 69 -13.87 -3.99 9.52
CA GLU A 69 -12.58 -4.61 9.21
C GLU A 69 -11.43 -3.59 9.22
N ALA A 70 -11.65 -2.43 8.60
CA ALA A 70 -10.67 -1.35 8.58
C ALA A 70 -10.44 -0.75 9.98
N ASP A 71 -11.51 -0.49 10.75
CA ASP A 71 -11.42 0.02 12.13
C ASP A 71 -10.73 -0.98 13.07
N SER A 72 -11.06 -2.27 12.96
CA SER A 72 -10.43 -3.33 13.75
C SER A 72 -8.91 -3.39 13.50
N SER A 73 -8.49 -3.27 12.24
CA SER A 73 -7.07 -3.25 11.86
C SER A 73 -6.35 -2.03 12.43
N VAL A 74 -7.00 -0.87 12.40
CA VAL A 74 -6.51 0.37 13.00
C VAL A 74 -6.37 0.24 14.52
N ARG A 75 -7.41 -0.17 15.23
CA ARG A 75 -7.39 -0.30 16.70
C ARG A 75 -6.34 -1.27 17.18
N THR A 76 -6.14 -2.37 16.46
CA THR A 76 -5.08 -3.32 16.76
C THR A 76 -3.71 -2.64 16.74
N GLN A 77 -3.42 -1.81 15.74
CA GLN A 77 -2.15 -1.08 15.62
C GLN A 77 -2.02 0.06 16.65
N LEU A 78 -3.13 0.66 17.05
CA LEU A 78 -3.16 1.71 18.09
C LEU A 78 -3.19 1.14 19.52
N GLY A 79 -3.06 -0.18 19.70
CA GLY A 79 -3.09 -0.81 21.02
C GLY A 79 -4.44 -0.64 21.74
N GLY A 80 -5.53 -0.57 20.98
CA GLY A 80 -6.89 -0.38 21.50
C GLY A 80 -7.27 1.06 21.85
N LYS A 81 -6.35 2.03 21.69
CA LYS A 81 -6.66 3.45 21.91
C LYS A 81 -7.63 3.98 20.85
N SER A 82 -8.47 4.93 21.23
CA SER A 82 -9.28 5.66 20.26
C SER A 82 -8.40 6.62 19.46
N PRO A 83 -8.61 6.77 18.14
CA PRO A 83 -7.98 7.82 17.35
C PRO A 83 -8.44 9.21 17.79
N ASP A 84 -7.57 10.21 17.63
CA ASP A 84 -7.92 11.64 17.73
C ASP A 84 -8.42 12.17 16.38
N ILE A 85 -7.86 11.66 15.28
CA ILE A 85 -8.31 11.92 13.91
C ILE A 85 -8.29 10.64 13.09
N ALA A 86 -9.24 10.53 12.16
CA ALA A 86 -9.33 9.48 11.16
C ALA A 86 -9.47 10.10 9.76
N ILE A 87 -8.74 9.55 8.79
CA ILE A 87 -8.79 9.90 7.37
C ILE A 87 -9.31 8.67 6.62
N LEU A 88 -10.46 8.80 5.96
CA LEU A 88 -11.13 7.70 5.28
C LEU A 88 -11.38 8.03 3.81
N PHE A 89 -10.91 7.18 2.91
CA PHE A 89 -11.35 7.20 1.52
C PHE A 89 -12.17 5.95 1.20
N SER A 90 -13.30 6.14 0.51
CA SER A 90 -14.11 5.04 -0.02
C SER A 90 -14.27 5.18 -1.52
N THR A 91 -14.12 4.11 -2.29
CA THR A 91 -14.41 4.12 -3.73
C THR A 91 -15.89 4.43 -4.01
N ALA A 92 -16.17 5.00 -5.18
CA ALA A 92 -17.50 5.41 -5.61
C ALA A 92 -18.53 4.26 -5.74
N GLY A 93 -18.07 3.00 -5.70
CA GLY A 93 -18.96 1.83 -5.75
C GLY A 93 -19.67 1.51 -4.42
N TYR A 94 -19.18 2.03 -3.30
CA TYR A 94 -19.86 1.92 -2.00
C TYR A 94 -20.91 3.01 -1.81
N ASP A 95 -21.98 2.68 -1.09
CA ASP A 95 -22.94 3.68 -0.59
C ASP A 95 -22.29 4.51 0.53
N SER A 96 -21.92 5.75 0.20
CA SER A 96 -21.25 6.66 1.14
C SER A 96 -22.08 6.97 2.39
N ASN A 97 -23.41 6.89 2.33
CA ASN A 97 -24.24 7.12 3.52
C ASN A 97 -24.11 5.96 4.51
N LYS A 98 -24.04 4.72 4.01
CA LYS A 98 -23.82 3.54 4.86
C LYS A 98 -22.44 3.59 5.50
N VAL A 99 -21.40 3.84 4.68
CA VAL A 99 -20.02 4.00 5.16
C VAL A 99 -19.97 5.07 6.25
N LEU A 100 -20.49 6.27 5.99
CA LEU A 100 -20.46 7.37 6.96
C LEU A 100 -21.26 7.02 8.23
N SER A 101 -22.43 6.40 8.09
CA SER A 101 -23.25 5.99 9.25
C SER A 101 -22.50 5.02 10.16
N GLU A 102 -21.76 4.08 9.57
CA GLU A 102 -21.05 3.05 10.31
C GLU A 102 -19.79 3.59 10.96
N VAL A 103 -19.01 4.40 10.23
CA VAL A 103 -17.82 5.03 10.78
C VAL A 103 -18.21 5.93 11.96
N ARG A 104 -19.33 6.66 11.87
CA ARG A 104 -19.85 7.46 13.00
C ARG A 104 -20.35 6.62 14.17
N ARG A 105 -20.84 5.40 13.93
CA ARG A 105 -21.20 4.45 14.99
C ARG A 105 -19.97 3.94 15.74
N LEU A 106 -18.89 3.61 15.02
CA LEU A 106 -17.65 3.07 15.60
C LEU A 106 -16.74 4.15 16.21
N LEU A 107 -16.76 5.35 15.63
CA LEU A 107 -15.88 6.47 15.97
C LEU A 107 -16.70 7.74 16.25
N PRO A 108 -17.56 7.75 17.29
CA PRO A 108 -18.53 8.82 17.53
C PRO A 108 -17.87 10.18 17.82
N ASP A 109 -16.75 10.18 18.53
CA ASP A 109 -16.07 11.39 19.00
C ASP A 109 -14.84 11.77 18.16
N VAL A 110 -14.55 11.00 17.10
CA VAL A 110 -13.35 11.18 16.28
C VAL A 110 -13.60 12.20 15.17
N GLN A 111 -12.64 13.08 14.95
CA GLN A 111 -12.65 13.93 13.77
C GLN A 111 -12.37 13.07 12.53
N ILE A 112 -13.35 12.98 11.64
CA ILE A 112 -13.24 12.22 10.39
C ILE A 112 -13.03 13.21 9.24
N TYR A 113 -11.96 13.01 8.49
CA TYR A 113 -11.65 13.69 7.24
C TYR A 113 -11.56 12.66 6.11
N GLY A 114 -11.64 13.10 4.86
CA GLY A 114 -11.45 12.24 3.70
C GLY A 114 -12.48 12.49 2.60
N GLY A 115 -12.75 11.47 1.79
CA GLY A 115 -13.62 11.62 0.64
C GLY A 115 -13.79 10.35 -0.18
N THR A 116 -14.12 10.53 -1.46
CA THR A 116 -14.33 9.41 -2.37
C THR A 116 -13.13 9.20 -3.29
N SER A 117 -12.79 7.94 -3.53
CA SER A 117 -11.89 7.52 -4.61
C SER A 117 -12.68 6.95 -5.79
N CYS A 118 -12.03 6.76 -6.94
CA CYS A 118 -12.66 6.15 -8.11
C CYS A 118 -12.54 4.61 -8.09
N LEU A 119 -11.39 4.09 -8.50
CA LEU A 119 -11.20 2.65 -8.77
C LEU A 119 -10.66 1.87 -7.57
N ALA A 120 -9.79 2.49 -6.79
CA ALA A 120 -9.02 1.81 -5.75
C ALA A 120 -8.77 2.75 -4.58
N VAL A 121 -8.43 2.17 -3.44
CA VAL A 121 -7.75 2.87 -2.35
C VAL A 121 -6.31 2.36 -2.23
N GLN A 122 -5.45 3.12 -1.57
CA GLN A 122 -4.04 2.78 -1.46
C GLN A 122 -3.57 2.83 -0.01
N THR A 123 -2.92 1.77 0.42
CA THR A 123 -2.23 1.72 1.72
C THR A 123 -0.79 1.27 1.51
N LYS A 124 -0.04 1.10 2.61
CA LYS A 124 1.32 0.53 2.54
C LYS A 124 1.34 -0.91 2.00
N GLU A 125 0.21 -1.61 2.01
CA GLU A 125 0.06 -2.97 1.50
C GLU A 125 -0.22 -3.02 -0.01
N GLY A 126 -0.37 -1.85 -0.66
CA GLY A 126 -0.61 -1.74 -2.09
C GLY A 126 -1.97 -1.13 -2.42
N PHE A 127 -2.44 -1.41 -3.64
CA PHE A 127 -3.73 -0.97 -4.16
C PHE A 127 -4.81 -2.01 -3.85
N HIS A 128 -5.95 -1.54 -3.37
CA HIS A 128 -7.08 -2.38 -3.01
C HIS A 128 -8.27 -2.10 -3.92
N VAL A 129 -8.68 -3.10 -4.66
CA VAL A 129 -9.78 -3.04 -5.63
C VAL A 129 -10.75 -4.16 -5.32
N GLY A 130 -11.93 -3.79 -4.82
CA GLY A 130 -13.02 -4.74 -4.58
C GLY A 130 -13.95 -4.88 -5.77
N GLU A 131 -14.75 -5.95 -5.77
CA GLU A 131 -15.77 -6.21 -6.79
C GLU A 131 -16.84 -5.11 -6.79
N LYS A 132 -17.36 -4.78 -5.60
CA LYS A 132 -18.30 -3.66 -5.43
C LYS A 132 -17.59 -2.34 -5.16
N GLY A 133 -16.55 -2.37 -4.34
CA GLY A 133 -15.77 -1.20 -3.95
C GLY A 133 -14.74 -1.58 -2.89
N SER A 134 -13.93 -0.61 -2.50
CA SER A 134 -12.97 -0.69 -1.41
C SER A 134 -12.94 0.61 -0.60
N LEU A 135 -12.43 0.54 0.63
CA LEU A 135 -12.15 1.70 1.47
C LEU A 135 -10.83 1.54 2.23
N ASP A 136 -10.23 2.66 2.60
CA ASP A 136 -9.10 2.75 3.53
C ASP A 136 -9.45 3.63 4.73
N LEU A 137 -8.69 3.44 5.81
CA LEU A 137 -8.78 4.23 7.02
C LEU A 137 -7.36 4.43 7.56
N LEU A 138 -6.93 5.68 7.70
CA LEU A 138 -5.70 6.06 8.39
C LEU A 138 -6.09 6.81 9.66
N ALA A 139 -5.48 6.47 10.78
CA ALA A 139 -5.84 7.04 12.07
C ALA A 139 -4.60 7.40 12.89
N VAL A 140 -4.72 8.48 13.64
CA VAL A 140 -3.63 9.00 14.49
C VAL A 140 -4.14 9.18 15.91
N THR A 141 -3.32 8.75 16.87
CA THR A 141 -3.51 9.02 18.30
C THR A 141 -2.29 9.76 18.86
N THR A 142 -2.49 10.87 19.56
CA THR A 142 -1.41 11.69 20.12
C THR A 142 -1.90 12.63 21.23
N GLU A 143 -1.06 12.86 22.23
CA GLU A 143 -1.35 13.82 23.31
C GLU A 143 -0.85 15.25 23.00
N ASN A 144 -0.09 15.42 21.91
CA ASN A 144 0.63 16.67 21.62
C ASN A 144 0.04 17.48 20.47
N ILE A 145 -0.90 16.92 19.71
CA ILE A 145 -1.47 17.55 18.51
C ILE A 145 -2.97 17.71 18.72
N THR A 146 -3.46 18.93 18.54
CA THR A 146 -4.90 19.20 18.39
C THR A 146 -5.21 19.35 16.92
N PHE A 147 -6.14 18.53 16.42
CA PHE A 147 -6.64 18.62 15.06
C PHE A 147 -7.82 19.59 14.99
N GLY A 148 -7.94 20.29 13.87
CA GLY A 148 -9.02 21.26 13.65
C GLY A 148 -9.21 21.53 12.17
N VAL A 149 -10.26 22.28 11.84
CA VAL A 149 -10.57 22.71 10.48
C VAL A 149 -10.52 24.23 10.42
N GLY A 150 -9.67 24.76 9.54
CA GLY A 150 -9.67 26.18 9.18
C GLY A 150 -10.53 26.43 7.94
N GLY A 151 -11.15 27.59 7.87
CA GLY A 151 -11.93 28.03 6.71
C GLY A 151 -11.84 29.53 6.54
N ALA A 152 -12.00 29.98 5.31
CA ALA A 152 -12.14 31.38 4.94
C ALA A 152 -13.25 31.50 3.89
N SER A 153 -13.91 32.65 3.79
CA SER A 153 -14.91 32.84 2.75
C SER A 153 -14.22 32.96 1.40
N ILE A 154 -14.79 32.34 0.36
CA ILE A 154 -14.35 32.62 -1.00
C ILE A 154 -14.60 34.09 -1.37
N ASP A 155 -15.59 34.73 -0.74
CA ASP A 155 -15.89 36.15 -0.92
C ASP A 155 -14.78 37.06 -0.40
N ASP A 156 -13.94 36.58 0.53
CA ASP A 156 -12.78 37.31 1.03
C ASP A 156 -11.64 37.37 0.00
N PHE A 157 -11.71 36.54 -1.07
CA PHE A 157 -10.72 36.43 -2.14
C PHE A 157 -11.40 36.65 -3.51
N PRO A 158 -11.67 37.90 -3.90
CA PRO A 158 -12.47 38.23 -5.10
C PRO A 158 -11.81 37.80 -6.42
N THR A 159 -10.54 37.39 -6.40
CA THR A 159 -9.84 36.85 -7.55
C THR A 159 -8.98 35.65 -7.17
N ALA A 160 -8.81 34.68 -8.07
CA ALA A 160 -8.02 33.46 -7.84
C ALA A 160 -6.49 33.68 -7.78
N ARG A 161 -6.01 34.92 -7.60
CA ARG A 161 -4.60 35.32 -7.74
C ARG A 161 -3.92 35.74 -6.43
N GLU A 162 -4.62 35.68 -5.30
CA GLU A 162 -4.10 36.02 -3.97
C GLU A 162 -3.95 34.76 -3.13
#